data_AF-A0A8J7X6V9-F1
#
_entry.id   AF-A0A8J7X6V9-F1
#
_cell.length_a   1.000
_cell.length_b   1.000
_cell.length_c   1.000
_cell.angle_alpha   90.00
_cell.angle_beta   90.00
_cell.angle_gamma   90.00
#
_symmetry.space_group_name_H-M   'P 1'
#
loop_
_entity.id
_entity.type
_entity.pdbx_description
1 polymer ?
#
loop_
_entity_poly.entity_id
_entity_poly.type
_entity_poly.pdbx_seq_one_letter_code
_entity_poly.pdbx_strand_id
1 'polypeptide(L)'
;MTDIKLFGKWDYDVIVKDKGMEKYISLTPVYIPHTSGRTWGKQFSKSKMNIVERLVNRLMRSGQGTRKVAGKYIRGRGNTGQKMNALKAVEKAFDIVAEQTKKN
;
A
#
# COMPACT_ATOMS: atom_id res chain seq x y z
N MET A 1 12.35 -7.34 22.91
CA MET A 1 12.09 -7.73 21.51
C MET A 1 11.94 -6.44 20.74
N THR A 2 12.72 -6.21 19.69
CA THR A 2 12.65 -5.00 18.87
C THR A 2 11.28 -4.90 18.20
N ASP A 3 10.52 -3.83 18.50
CA ASP A 3 9.26 -3.56 17.81
C ASP A 3 9.50 -3.44 16.30
N ILE A 4 8.67 -4.13 15.52
CA ILE A 4 8.79 -4.17 14.06
C ILE A 4 8.27 -2.83 13.51
N LYS A 5 9.17 -2.00 12.99
CA LYS A 5 8.83 -0.75 12.32
C LYS A 5 8.66 -0.93 10.81
N LEU A 6 7.68 -0.25 10.23
CA LEU A 6 7.49 -0.20 8.78
C LEU A 6 8.63 0.59 8.13
N PHE A 7 9.27 -0.02 7.13
CA PHE A 7 10.48 0.51 6.46
C PHE A 7 11.63 0.82 7.44
N GLY A 8 11.60 0.28 8.66
CA GLY A 8 12.55 0.62 9.73
C GLY A 8 12.37 2.01 10.34
N LYS A 9 11.38 2.79 9.89
CA LYS A 9 11.18 4.20 10.28
C LYS A 9 9.89 4.43 11.06
N TRP A 10 8.78 3.83 10.62
CA TRP A 10 7.43 4.17 11.12
C TRP A 10 6.90 3.12 12.09
N ASP A 11 6.41 3.57 13.24
CA ASP A 11 5.80 2.71 14.25
C ASP A 11 4.33 2.41 13.91
N TYR A 12 3.83 1.26 14.35
CA TYR A 12 2.44 0.81 14.14
C TYR A 12 1.47 1.26 15.25
N ASP A 13 1.85 2.27 16.04
CA ASP A 13 1.03 2.83 17.13
C ASP A 13 -0.09 3.72 16.60
N VAL A 14 -0.99 3.13 15.80
CA VAL A 14 -2.13 3.80 15.17
C VAL A 14 -3.41 3.11 15.60
N ILE A 15 -4.31 3.86 16.21
CA ILE A 15 -5.60 3.37 16.68
C ILE A 15 -6.70 3.81 15.72
N VAL A 16 -7.41 2.84 15.16
CA VAL A 16 -8.61 3.09 14.33
C VAL A 16 -9.78 3.39 15.27
N LYS A 17 -10.19 4.66 15.36
CA LYS A 17 -11.28 5.10 16.26
C LYS A 17 -12.65 4.57 15.83
N ASP A 18 -12.87 4.38 14.53
CA ASP A 18 -14.15 3.91 14.00
C ASP A 18 -14.28 2.38 14.05
N LYS A 19 -15.27 1.88 14.79
CA LYS A 19 -15.54 0.45 14.96
C LYS A 19 -15.95 -0.24 13.65
N GLY A 20 -16.55 0.50 12.71
CA GLY A 20 -16.92 -0.03 11.40
C GLY A 20 -15.70 -0.38 10.56
N MET A 21 -14.69 0.49 10.58
CA MET A 21 -13.45 0.33 9.83
C MET A 21 -12.42 -0.59 10.48
N GLU A 22 -12.45 -0.75 11.80
CA GLU A 22 -11.50 -1.56 12.57
C GLU A 22 -11.29 -2.96 11.97
N LYS A 23 -12.37 -3.62 11.54
CA LYS A 23 -12.31 -4.97 10.94
C LYS A 23 -11.74 -5.01 9.50
N TYR A 24 -11.63 -3.86 8.84
CA TYR A 24 -11.24 -3.73 7.43
C TYR A 24 -9.87 -3.07 7.22
N ILE A 25 -9.32 -2.45 8.26
CA ILE A 25 -7.99 -1.84 8.27
C ILE A 25 -7.06 -2.73 9.08
N SER A 26 -6.18 -3.46 8.39
CA SER A 26 -5.14 -4.25 9.04
C SER A 26 -3.86 -3.43 9.19
N LEU A 27 -3.41 -3.30 10.45
CA LEU A 27 -2.13 -2.70 10.86
C LEU A 27 -1.15 -3.78 11.36
N THR A 28 -1.22 -4.97 10.78
CA THR A 28 -0.31 -6.08 11.12
C THR A 28 1.15 -5.65 10.97
N PRO A 29 1.99 -5.75 12.02
CA PRO A 29 3.36 -5.28 11.96
C PRO A 29 4.18 -6.04 10.92
N VAL A 30 4.76 -5.31 9.95
CA VAL A 30 5.61 -5.86 8.90
C VAL A 30 6.75 -4.90 8.59
N TYR A 31 7.95 -5.42 8.35
CA TYR A 31 9.09 -4.58 7.99
C TYR A 31 8.95 -4.02 6.55
N ILE A 32 8.68 -4.92 5.59
CA ILE A 32 8.37 -4.58 4.20
C ILE A 32 6.97 -5.11 3.88
N PRO A 33 6.03 -4.28 3.41
CA PRO A 33 4.66 -4.69 3.14
C PRO A 33 4.56 -5.45 1.80
N HIS A 34 5.00 -6.72 1.82
CA HIS A 34 4.96 -7.63 0.67
C HIS A 34 4.52 -9.03 1.10
N THR A 35 3.25 -9.38 0.90
CA THR A 35 2.67 -10.69 1.25
C THR A 35 2.54 -11.66 0.08
N SER A 36 3.11 -11.32 -1.09
CA SER A 36 3.13 -12.15 -2.31
C SER A 36 1.77 -12.74 -2.72
N GLY A 37 0.66 -12.07 -2.39
CA GLY A 37 -0.68 -12.49 -2.78
C GLY A 37 -1.29 -13.63 -1.95
N ARG A 38 -0.70 -14.01 -0.81
CA ARG A 38 -1.20 -15.09 0.07
C ARG A 38 -2.65 -14.92 0.55
N THR A 39 -3.13 -13.68 0.59
CA THR A 39 -4.48 -13.33 1.04
C THR A 39 -5.53 -13.40 -0.08
N TRP A 40 -5.16 -13.82 -1.29
CA TRP A 40 -6.09 -14.02 -2.41
C TRP A 40 -6.92 -15.31 -2.26
N GLY A 41 -8.11 -15.33 -2.86
CA GLY A 41 -8.90 -16.57 -3.04
C GLY A 41 -9.98 -16.88 -2.00
N LYS A 42 -10.02 -16.18 -0.86
CA LYS A 42 -11.09 -16.35 0.16
C LYS A 42 -11.91 -15.08 0.35
N GLN A 43 -13.22 -15.23 0.64
CA GLN A 43 -14.12 -14.12 0.94
C GLN A 43 -13.56 -13.30 2.11
N PHE A 44 -13.57 -11.98 1.98
CA PHE A 44 -13.02 -11.01 2.95
C PHE A 44 -11.53 -11.14 3.30
N SER A 45 -10.78 -12.10 2.77
CA SER A 45 -9.35 -12.26 3.09
C SER A 45 -8.50 -11.02 2.73
N LYS A 46 -8.98 -10.19 1.80
CA LYS A 46 -8.38 -8.89 1.46
C LYS A 46 -8.41 -7.86 2.60
N SER A 47 -9.29 -7.98 3.59
CA SER A 47 -9.32 -7.09 4.76
C SER A 47 -8.14 -7.35 5.70
N LYS A 48 -7.63 -8.59 5.71
CA LYS A 48 -6.46 -8.99 6.51
C LYS A 48 -5.13 -8.54 5.91
N MET A 49 -5.13 -8.04 4.68
CA MET A 49 -3.93 -7.49 4.04
C MET A 49 -3.60 -6.13 4.67
N ASN A 50 -2.32 -5.93 4.99
CA ASN A 50 -1.83 -4.66 5.52
C ASN A 50 -2.25 -3.49 4.58
N ILE A 51 -2.73 -2.39 5.17
CA ILE A 51 -3.25 -1.26 4.41
C ILE A 51 -2.22 -0.63 3.47
N VAL A 52 -0.94 -0.62 3.85
CA VAL A 52 0.14 -0.08 3.02
C VAL A 52 0.34 -0.94 1.78
N GLU A 53 0.28 -2.27 1.91
CA GLU A 53 0.34 -3.16 0.76
C GLU A 53 -0.86 -2.98 -0.17
N ARG A 54 -2.06 -2.77 0.39
CA ARG A 54 -3.25 -2.46 -0.41
C ARG A 54 -3.08 -1.16 -1.20
N LEU A 55 -2.52 -0.11 -0.59
CA LEU A 55 -2.20 1.15 -1.27
C LEU A 55 -1.24 0.91 -2.43
N VAL A 56 -0.12 0.24 -2.18
CA VAL A 56 0.89 -0.12 -3.19
C VAL A 56 0.26 -0.90 -4.35
N ASN A 57 -0.56 -1.90 -4.06
CA ASN A 57 -1.27 -2.69 -5.08
C ASN A 57 -2.23 -1.84 -5.92
N ARG A 58 -2.86 -0.81 -5.32
CA ARG A 58 -3.72 0.12 -6.06
C ARG A 58 -2.92 1.08 -6.94
N LEU A 59 -1.74 1.52 -6.50
CA LEU A 59 -0.84 2.36 -7.29
C LEU A 59 -0.35 1.63 -8.55
N MET A 60 -0.09 0.32 -8.44
CA MET A 60 0.33 -0.50 -9.58
C MET A 60 -0.78 -0.85 -10.59
N ARG A 61 -2.03 -0.40 -10.37
CA ARG A 61 -3.17 -0.76 -11.24
C ARG A 61 -3.16 -0.03 -12.60
N SER A 62 -2.24 0.90 -12.82
CA SER A 62 -2.14 1.67 -14.07
C SER A 62 -1.36 0.91 -15.15
N GLY A 63 -2.05 0.06 -15.88
CA GLY A 63 -1.59 -0.49 -17.16
C GLY A 63 -2.28 0.21 -18.33
N GLN A 64 -1.65 0.20 -19.51
CA GLN A 64 -2.39 0.43 -20.75
C GLN A 64 -3.49 -0.64 -20.83
N GLY A 65 -4.72 -0.24 -21.17
CA GLY A 65 -5.62 -1.21 -21.79
C GLY A 65 -4.90 -1.79 -23.02
N THR A 66 -5.15 -3.04 -23.37
CA THR A 66 -4.49 -3.74 -24.48
C THR A 66 -4.50 -2.96 -25.81
N ARG A 67 -5.41 -2.00 -25.97
CA ARG A 67 -5.47 -1.04 -27.09
C ARG A 67 -5.45 0.41 -26.63
N LYS A 68 -4.98 1.28 -27.54
CA LYS A 68 -5.28 2.72 -27.49
C LYS A 68 -6.80 2.93 -27.60
N VAL A 69 -7.33 3.84 -26.79
CA VAL A 69 -8.71 4.30 -26.92
C VAL A 69 -8.65 5.70 -27.50
N ALA A 70 -9.24 5.88 -28.69
CA ALA A 70 -9.20 7.14 -29.43
C ALA A 70 -7.76 7.70 -29.63
N GLY A 71 -6.80 6.83 -29.99
CA GLY A 71 -5.40 7.23 -30.24
C GLY A 71 -4.58 7.57 -28.99
N LYS A 72 -5.20 7.70 -27.82
CA LYS A 72 -4.56 8.02 -26.55
C LYS A 72 -4.45 6.78 -25.65
N TYR A 73 -3.45 6.78 -24.79
CA TYR A 73 -3.39 5.85 -23.67
C TYR A 73 -4.14 6.45 -22.49
N ILE A 74 -5.11 5.70 -21.95
CA ILE A 74 -5.95 6.16 -20.83
C ILE A 74 -5.12 6.36 -19.56
N ARG A 75 -4.04 5.60 -19.38
CA ARG A 75 -3.16 5.66 -18.21
C ARG A 75 -1.69 5.57 -18.62
N GLY A 76 -0.83 6.21 -17.83
CA GLY A 76 0.62 6.12 -17.96
C GLY A 76 1.12 4.69 -17.77
N ARG A 77 2.19 4.34 -18.50
CA ARG A 77 2.74 2.97 -18.62
C ARG A 77 3.57 2.54 -17.39
N GLY A 78 3.84 3.44 -16.45
CA GLY A 78 5.04 3.39 -15.62
C GLY A 78 5.14 2.25 -14.61
N ASN A 79 4.04 1.89 -13.93
CA ASN A 79 4.16 1.17 -12.64
C ASN A 79 3.44 -0.18 -12.56
N THR A 80 2.90 -0.71 -13.66
CA THR A 80 2.25 -2.04 -13.62
C THR A 80 3.28 -3.13 -13.33
N GLY A 81 3.03 -3.94 -12.30
CA GLY A 81 3.92 -5.04 -11.90
C GLY A 81 5.20 -4.60 -11.19
N GLN A 82 5.51 -3.31 -11.17
CA GLN A 82 6.73 -2.77 -10.54
C GLN A 82 6.53 -2.48 -9.05
N LYS A 83 6.36 -3.53 -8.25
CA LYS A 83 6.05 -3.40 -6.81
C LYS A 83 7.16 -2.74 -6.02
N MET A 84 8.42 -3.01 -6.36
CA MET A 84 9.58 -2.37 -5.70
C MET A 84 9.58 -0.85 -5.91
N ASN A 85 9.28 -0.39 -7.14
CA ASN A 85 9.22 1.04 -7.44
C ASN A 85 8.05 1.71 -6.73
N ALA A 86 6.89 1.05 -6.69
CA ALA A 86 5.73 1.54 -5.96
C ALA A 86 5.98 1.62 -4.43
N LEU A 87 6.70 0.65 -3.85
CA LEU A 87 7.11 0.70 -2.44
C LEU A 87 8.03 1.88 -2.15
N LYS A 88 9.05 2.10 -2.98
CA LYS A 88 9.94 3.27 -2.87
C LYS A 88 9.19 4.59 -3.00
N ALA A 89 8.19 4.67 -3.89
CA ALA A 89 7.36 5.85 -4.04
C ALA A 89 6.50 6.12 -2.80
N VAL A 90 5.93 5.07 -2.20
CA VAL A 90 5.16 5.18 -0.95
C VAL A 90 6.05 5.57 0.22
N GLU A 91 7.24 4.99 0.35
CA GLU A 91 8.20 5.38 1.39
C GLU A 91 8.55 6.87 1.31
N LYS A 92 8.91 7.35 0.10
CA LYS A 92 9.18 8.78 -0.12
C LYS A 92 7.98 9.67 0.18
N ALA A 93 6.77 9.21 -0.15
CA ALA A 93 5.56 9.97 0.13
C ALA A 93 5.32 10.09 1.65
N PHE A 94 5.60 9.05 2.43
CA PHE A 94 5.54 9.12 3.88
C PHE A 94 6.59 10.07 4.45
N ASP A 95 7.83 10.03 3.94
CA ASP A 95 8.88 10.99 4.33
C ASP A 95 8.42 12.45 4.10
N ILE A 96 7.82 12.77 2.94
CA ILE A 96 7.29 14.12 2.62
C ILE A 96 6.14 14.51 3.57
N VAL A 97 5.19 13.60 3.82
CA VAL A 97 4.04 13.89 4.68
C VAL A 97 4.48 14.14 6.11
N ALA A 98 5.43 13.38 6.62
CA ALA A 98 5.93 13.56 7.96
C ALA A 98 6.77 14.83 8.10
N GLU A 99 7.51 15.23 7.07
CA GLU A 99 8.20 16.53 7.03
C GLU A 99 7.20 17.68 7.13
N GLN A 100 6.07 17.59 6.42
CA GLN A 100 5.03 18.63 6.42
C GLN A 100 4.21 18.66 7.71
N THR A 101 3.83 17.50 8.23
CA THR A 101 2.86 17.39 9.34
C THR A 101 3.51 17.17 10.70
N LYS A 102 4.79 16.77 10.73
CA LYS A 102 5.56 16.38 11.92
C LYS A 102 4.89 15.28 12.74
N LYS A 103 4.14 14.41 12.08
CA LYS A 103 3.40 13.29 12.68
C LYS A 103 3.74 12.00 11.95
N ASN A 104 3.46 10.89 12.63
CA ASN A 104 3.36 9.55 12.04
C ASN A 104 2.05 9.43 11.24
#